data_AF-A0A0D0IUF6-F1
#
_entry.id   AF-A0A0D0IUF6-F1
#
_cell.length_a   1.000
_cell.length_b   1.000
_cell.length_c   1.000
_cell.angle_alpha   90.00
_cell.angle_beta   90.00
_cell.angle_gamma   90.00
#
_symmetry.space_group_name_H-M   'P 1'
#
loop_
_entity.id
_entity.type
_entity.pdbx_description
1 polymer ?
#
loop_
_entity_poly.entity_id
_entity_poly.type
_entity_poly.pdbx_seq_one_letter_code
_entity_poly.pdbx_strand_id
1 'polypeptide(L)'
;MKISNTIKIKSGKELKLYGGQKHSNKNTIRYFCEHADFFYEHREFIFDNSRMFLIPVYQDRDFIYTLGGLLEWLESITQVATISEVIKDVLFQKDNSDRLSRLKQHCSRYSKAAGEYEHLTLKNVHDTITSLVKQREHNLAEKRIWSPYIDNIELLYEHRNEILAHKEWAMATIPLKVYMVCQPICIGTMLRLWANENEWLTYQCECGHKAFIYSFAGSPLSGTTSISYKCIHCHKNGNAQVGSFLSRAHTLALTQQELFKEAEGDEAITLTELLDNIKTINLK
;
A
#
# COMPACT_ATOMS: atom_id res chain seq x y z
N MET A 1 16.15 -3.13 23.67
CA MET A 1 15.39 -3.89 22.65
C MET A 1 16.29 -3.99 21.41
N LYS A 2 16.90 -5.14 21.11
CA LYS A 2 17.76 -5.30 19.92
C LYS A 2 16.85 -5.42 18.69
N ILE A 3 16.95 -4.47 17.76
CA ILE A 3 16.34 -4.59 16.43
C ILE A 3 16.98 -5.79 15.75
N SER A 4 16.22 -6.82 15.40
CA SER A 4 16.77 -8.03 14.76
C SER A 4 16.42 -8.13 13.27
N ASN A 5 16.38 -7.00 12.54
CA ASN A 5 16.32 -6.89 11.07
C ASN A 5 14.92 -6.81 10.42
N THR A 6 14.94 -6.25 9.21
CA THR A 6 13.81 -5.72 8.46
C THR A 6 13.27 -6.72 7.40
N ILE A 7 11.96 -6.76 7.21
CA ILE A 7 11.22 -7.46 6.16
C ILE A 7 11.09 -6.51 4.97
N LYS A 8 11.56 -6.92 3.79
CA LYS A 8 11.21 -6.23 2.55
C LYS A 8 9.86 -6.74 2.05
N ILE A 9 8.89 -5.84 1.97
CA ILE A 9 7.56 -6.12 1.42
C ILE A 9 7.60 -5.83 -0.10
N LYS A 10 6.75 -6.48 -0.92
CA LYS A 10 6.67 -6.27 -2.39
C LYS A 10 6.50 -4.81 -2.83
N SER A 11 6.10 -3.90 -1.93
CA SER A 11 6.03 -2.45 -2.15
C SER A 11 7.37 -1.71 -2.03
N GLY A 12 8.49 -2.42 -1.80
CA GLY A 12 9.81 -1.84 -1.54
C GLY A 12 9.98 -1.26 -0.13
N LYS A 13 8.94 -1.29 0.71
CA LYS A 13 8.98 -0.83 2.10
C LYS A 13 9.56 -1.92 3.01
N GLU A 14 10.15 -1.46 4.12
CA GLU A 14 10.96 -2.26 5.01
C GLU A 14 10.34 -2.28 6.43
N LEU A 15 9.83 -3.42 6.90
CA LEU A 15 9.15 -3.59 8.20
C LEU A 15 10.00 -4.36 9.22
N LYS A 16 10.26 -3.78 10.39
CA LYS A 16 11.14 -4.41 11.40
C LYS A 16 10.37 -5.42 12.24
N LEU A 17 10.85 -6.67 12.24
CA LEU A 17 10.43 -7.66 13.24
C LEU A 17 11.23 -7.42 14.52
N TYR A 18 10.53 -7.23 15.62
CA TYR A 18 11.16 -7.07 16.93
C TYR A 18 11.18 -8.41 17.66
N GLY A 19 12.38 -8.90 17.96
CA GLY A 19 12.57 -9.99 18.91
C GLY A 19 12.29 -9.53 20.34
N GLY A 20 11.49 -10.29 21.06
CA GLY A 20 11.29 -10.12 22.50
C GLY A 20 12.47 -10.66 23.31
N GLN A 21 12.61 -10.26 24.58
CA GLN A 21 13.39 -11.05 25.54
C GLN A 21 12.79 -12.47 25.63
N LYS A 22 13.60 -13.46 26.04
CA LYS A 22 13.24 -14.86 26.36
C LYS A 22 12.20 -14.95 27.51
N HIS A 23 11.07 -14.25 27.41
CA HIS A 23 10.02 -14.20 28.41
C HIS A 23 8.79 -14.95 27.88
N SER A 24 8.44 -16.00 28.63
CA SER A 24 7.20 -16.79 28.57
C SER A 24 6.65 -17.10 27.17
N ASN A 25 7.31 -18.03 26.49
CA ASN A 25 6.76 -19.04 25.58
C ASN A 25 5.43 -18.70 24.85
N LYS A 26 5.41 -17.64 24.01
CA LYS A 26 4.29 -17.39 23.06
C LYS A 26 4.41 -18.18 21.77
N ASN A 27 5.47 -18.98 21.64
CA ASN A 27 5.66 -19.96 20.57
C ASN A 27 5.08 -21.31 20.97
N THR A 28 3.88 -21.32 21.54
CA THR A 28 3.25 -22.58 21.94
C THR A 28 2.32 -23.05 20.85
N ILE A 29 2.21 -24.37 20.73
CA ILE A 29 1.22 -25.00 19.89
C ILE A 29 -0.19 -24.54 20.26
N ARG A 30 -0.45 -24.26 21.54
CA ARG A 30 -1.70 -23.66 22.01
C ARG A 30 -1.98 -22.30 21.38
N TYR A 31 -1.01 -21.38 21.39
CA TYR A 31 -1.17 -20.07 20.77
C TYR A 31 -1.44 -20.18 19.26
N PHE A 32 -0.73 -21.10 18.60
CA PHE A 32 -1.01 -21.42 17.20
C PHE A 32 -2.46 -21.89 17.00
N CYS A 33 -2.95 -22.87 17.77
CA CYS A 33 -4.32 -23.35 17.66
C CYS A 33 -5.38 -22.27 17.92
N GLU A 34 -5.12 -21.35 18.86
CA GLU A 34 -6.01 -20.22 19.18
C GLU A 34 -6.12 -19.19 18.03
N HIS A 35 -5.12 -19.13 17.14
CA HIS A 35 -5.06 -18.17 16.02
C HIS A 35 -4.87 -18.86 14.65
N ALA A 36 -5.19 -20.15 14.56
CA ALA A 36 -4.86 -20.94 13.38
C ALA A 36 -5.61 -20.47 12.13
N ASP A 37 -6.88 -20.09 12.29
CA ASP A 37 -7.69 -19.54 11.20
C ASP A 37 -7.04 -18.27 10.62
N PHE A 38 -6.61 -17.33 11.48
CA PHE A 38 -5.87 -16.13 11.05
C PHE A 38 -4.58 -16.45 10.30
N PHE A 39 -3.75 -17.35 10.84
CA PHE A 39 -2.48 -17.70 10.18
C PHE A 39 -2.70 -18.40 8.84
N TYR A 40 -3.75 -19.19 8.72
CA TYR A 40 -4.10 -19.86 7.48
C TYR A 40 -4.68 -18.89 6.44
N GLU A 41 -5.58 -17.99 6.85
CA GLU A 41 -6.14 -16.94 5.99
C GLU A 41 -5.08 -16.01 5.39
N HIS A 42 -3.96 -15.83 6.12
CA HIS A 42 -2.84 -14.96 5.73
C HIS A 42 -1.54 -15.72 5.41
N ARG A 43 -1.63 -17.01 5.08
CA ARG A 43 -0.48 -17.88 4.84
C ARG A 43 0.42 -17.42 3.72
N GLU A 44 -0.08 -16.66 2.75
CA GLU A 44 0.72 -16.09 1.66
C GLU A 44 1.81 -15.15 2.18
N PHE A 45 1.53 -14.37 3.24
CA PHE A 45 2.54 -13.52 3.86
C PHE A 45 3.63 -14.33 4.57
N ILE A 46 3.25 -15.49 5.09
CA ILE A 46 4.13 -16.39 5.84
C ILE A 46 5.00 -17.18 4.86
N PHE A 47 4.43 -17.70 3.77
CA PHE A 47 5.15 -18.48 2.77
C PHE A 47 6.11 -17.63 1.93
N ASP A 48 5.75 -16.38 1.64
CA ASP A 48 6.64 -15.43 0.97
C ASP A 48 7.79 -14.92 1.88
N ASN A 49 7.84 -15.32 3.17
CA ASN A 49 8.81 -14.84 4.13
C ASN A 49 9.44 -15.96 4.96
N SER A 50 10.66 -16.35 4.61
CA SER A 50 11.41 -17.41 5.31
C SER A 50 11.52 -17.19 6.82
N ARG A 51 11.58 -15.94 7.30
CA ARG A 51 11.68 -15.62 8.72
C ARG A 51 10.37 -15.86 9.46
N MET A 52 9.22 -15.64 8.83
CA MET A 52 7.91 -15.97 9.40
C MET A 52 7.65 -17.47 9.30
N PHE A 53 7.99 -18.06 8.16
CA PHE A 53 7.85 -19.48 7.87
C PHE A 53 8.58 -20.34 8.91
N LEU A 54 9.84 -20.00 9.22
CA LEU A 54 10.72 -20.81 10.06
C LEU A 54 10.57 -20.54 11.57
N ILE A 55 9.54 -19.79 11.99
CA ILE A 55 9.35 -19.52 13.42
C ILE A 55 9.05 -20.81 14.17
N PRO A 56 9.81 -21.11 15.24
CA PRO A 56 9.57 -22.30 16.05
C PRO A 56 8.20 -22.26 16.71
N VAL A 57 7.55 -23.42 16.74
CA VAL A 57 6.35 -23.69 17.52
C VAL A 57 6.61 -24.92 18.38
N TYR A 58 6.51 -24.73 19.70
CA TYR A 58 6.84 -25.72 20.71
C TYR A 58 5.57 -26.39 21.26
N GLN A 59 5.65 -27.69 21.48
CA GLN A 59 4.68 -28.47 22.23
C GLN A 59 5.43 -29.12 23.39
N ASP A 60 4.98 -28.90 24.63
CA ASP A 60 5.60 -29.44 25.85
C ASP A 60 7.11 -29.23 26.00
N ARG A 61 7.61 -28.09 25.52
CA ARG A 61 9.02 -27.64 25.51
C ARG A 61 9.93 -28.32 24.49
N ASP A 62 9.44 -29.33 23.78
CA ASP A 62 10.16 -29.88 22.63
C ASP A 62 9.95 -28.97 21.42
N PHE A 63 11.02 -28.68 20.68
CA PHE A 63 10.92 -28.07 19.36
C PHE A 63 10.34 -29.13 18.42
N ILE A 64 9.09 -28.95 18.00
CA ILE A 64 8.43 -29.95 17.17
C ILE A 64 8.09 -29.40 15.78
N TYR A 65 7.80 -28.09 15.65
CA TYR A 65 7.28 -27.55 14.39
C TYR A 65 7.80 -26.16 14.04
N THR A 66 7.65 -25.77 12.78
CA THR A 66 7.69 -24.37 12.34
C THR A 66 6.29 -23.89 11.99
N LEU A 67 6.03 -22.59 12.09
CA LEU A 67 4.74 -22.01 11.69
C LEU A 67 4.39 -22.37 10.23
N GLY A 68 5.33 -22.20 9.32
CA GLY A 68 5.16 -22.55 7.91
C GLY A 68 4.94 -24.04 7.69
N GLY A 69 5.70 -24.90 8.38
CA GLY A 69 5.55 -26.36 8.27
C GLY A 69 4.20 -26.86 8.80
N LEU A 70 3.65 -26.21 9.84
CA LEU A 70 2.28 -26.48 10.30
C LEU A 70 1.26 -26.09 9.23
N LEU A 71 1.39 -24.91 8.64
CA LEU A 71 0.48 -24.43 7.59
C LEU A 71 0.54 -25.27 6.31
N GLU A 72 1.73 -25.69 5.86
CA GLU A 72 1.90 -26.62 4.74
C GLU A 72 1.21 -27.97 5.00
N TRP A 73 1.39 -28.51 6.21
CA TRP A 73 0.74 -29.75 6.58
C TRP A 73 -0.79 -29.58 6.60
N LEU A 74 -1.30 -28.44 7.06
CA LEU A 74 -2.73 -28.13 7.00
C LEU A 74 -3.27 -28.16 5.58
N GLU A 75 -2.59 -27.53 4.62
CA GLU A 75 -2.97 -27.58 3.20
C GLU A 75 -3.07 -29.01 2.65
N SER A 76 -2.32 -29.96 3.23
CA SER A 76 -2.36 -31.37 2.82
C SER A 76 -3.54 -32.18 3.40
N ILE A 77 -4.30 -31.63 4.37
CA ILE A 77 -5.33 -32.39 5.10
C ILE A 77 -6.72 -31.74 5.14
N THR A 78 -6.91 -30.49 4.70
CA THR A 78 -8.20 -29.79 4.83
C THR A 78 -9.15 -29.98 3.65
N GLN A 79 -10.34 -30.53 3.94
CA GLN A 79 -11.55 -30.44 3.10
C GLN A 79 -12.79 -29.86 3.85
N VAL A 80 -12.72 -29.48 5.14
CA VAL A 80 -13.93 -29.10 5.93
C VAL A 80 -13.65 -28.07 7.06
N ALA A 81 -14.75 -27.51 7.61
CA ALA A 81 -14.97 -26.42 8.58
C ALA A 81 -13.94 -26.20 9.71
N THR A 82 -13.76 -24.91 10.04
CA THR A 82 -12.87 -24.23 11.00
C THR A 82 -11.54 -24.95 11.32
N ILE A 83 -10.43 -24.37 10.85
CA ILE A 83 -9.09 -24.97 10.92
C ILE A 83 -8.62 -25.13 12.37
N SER A 84 -8.99 -24.17 13.23
CA SER A 84 -8.66 -24.23 14.66
C SER A 84 -9.28 -25.42 15.39
N GLU A 85 -10.45 -25.92 14.99
CA GLU A 85 -11.10 -27.09 15.60
C GLU A 85 -10.40 -28.39 15.17
N VAL A 86 -10.16 -28.55 13.87
CA VAL A 86 -9.43 -29.71 13.31
C VAL A 86 -8.06 -29.89 13.95
N ILE A 87 -7.34 -28.79 14.17
CA ILE A 87 -6.00 -28.84 14.79
C ILE A 87 -6.09 -29.25 16.26
N LYS A 88 -7.06 -28.71 17.00
CA LYS A 88 -7.23 -29.07 18.42
C LYS A 88 -7.50 -30.57 18.56
N ASP A 89 -8.32 -31.13 17.68
CA ASP A 89 -8.61 -32.56 17.68
C ASP A 89 -7.36 -33.40 17.36
N VAL A 90 -6.55 -33.00 16.37
CA VAL A 90 -5.34 -33.76 16.03
C VAL A 90 -4.24 -33.63 17.08
N LEU A 91 -4.04 -32.45 17.66
CA LEU A 91 -2.90 -32.17 18.53
C LEU A 91 -3.15 -32.49 20.00
N PHE A 92 -4.41 -32.57 20.44
CA PHE A 92 -4.76 -32.80 21.85
C PHE A 92 -5.54 -34.10 22.12
N GLN A 93 -5.96 -34.87 21.11
CA GLN A 93 -6.62 -36.18 21.31
C GLN A 93 -5.70 -37.37 21.02
N LYS A 94 -5.80 -38.43 21.84
CA LYS A 94 -4.87 -39.58 21.87
C LYS A 94 -4.91 -40.52 20.65
N ASP A 95 -6.01 -40.57 19.90
CA ASP A 95 -6.21 -41.54 18.82
C ASP A 95 -5.60 -41.11 17.47
N ASN A 96 -4.85 -40.00 17.43
CA ASN A 96 -4.25 -39.43 16.22
C ASN A 96 -2.73 -39.63 16.09
N SER A 97 -2.17 -40.66 16.75
CA SER A 97 -0.71 -40.92 16.83
C SER A 97 -0.01 -41.00 15.47
N ASP A 98 -0.62 -41.65 14.48
CA ASP A 98 -0.06 -41.78 13.13
C ASP A 98 0.01 -40.44 12.38
N ARG A 99 -1.03 -39.61 12.51
CA ARG A 99 -1.06 -38.26 11.91
C ARG A 99 -0.02 -37.36 12.56
N LEU A 100 0.11 -37.45 13.89
CA LEU A 100 1.12 -36.72 14.65
C LEU A 100 2.54 -37.13 14.26
N SER A 101 2.80 -38.42 14.06
CA SER A 101 4.09 -38.93 13.58
C SER A 101 4.46 -38.37 12.21
N ARG A 102 3.51 -38.37 11.26
CA ARG A 102 3.71 -37.82 9.91
C ARG A 102 3.96 -36.30 9.95
N LEU A 103 3.23 -35.56 10.79
CA LEU A 103 3.46 -34.13 10.98
C LEU A 103 4.85 -33.85 11.55
N LYS A 104 5.27 -34.59 12.59
CA LYS A 104 6.62 -34.48 13.16
C LYS A 104 7.70 -34.74 12.10
N GLN A 105 7.53 -35.79 11.30
CA GLN A 105 8.44 -36.10 10.20
C GLN A 105 8.49 -34.98 9.16
N HIS A 106 7.34 -34.40 8.78
CA HIS A 106 7.26 -33.29 7.83
C HIS A 106 8.04 -32.07 8.35
N CYS A 107 7.75 -31.63 9.57
CA CYS A 107 8.36 -30.42 10.14
C CYS A 107 9.84 -30.59 10.52
N SER A 108 10.32 -31.82 10.73
CA SER A 108 11.72 -32.10 11.08
C SER A 108 12.72 -31.50 10.08
N ARG A 109 12.32 -31.35 8.81
CA ARG A 109 13.14 -30.78 7.73
C ARG A 109 13.53 -29.32 7.97
N TYR A 110 12.75 -28.60 8.76
CA TYR A 110 12.97 -27.18 9.06
C TYR A 110 13.70 -26.93 10.38
N SER A 111 13.89 -27.97 11.21
CA SER A 111 14.41 -27.86 12.57
C SER A 111 15.74 -27.14 12.69
N LYS A 112 16.70 -27.48 11.82
CA LYS A 112 18.03 -26.86 11.80
C LYS A 112 17.98 -25.35 11.48
N ALA A 113 17.12 -24.95 10.55
CA ALA A 113 17.00 -23.55 10.13
C ALA A 113 16.14 -22.72 11.10
N ALA A 114 15.18 -23.33 11.78
CA ALA A 114 14.29 -22.67 12.73
C ALA A 114 15.01 -22.13 13.97
N GLY A 115 16.14 -22.74 14.37
CA GLY A 115 16.95 -22.32 15.51
C GLY A 115 17.44 -20.86 15.40
N GLU A 116 17.63 -20.34 14.18
CA GLU A 116 18.03 -18.95 13.96
C GLU A 116 16.90 -17.95 14.29
N TYR A 117 15.66 -18.42 14.37
CA TYR A 117 14.45 -17.60 14.52
C TYR A 117 13.76 -17.76 15.88
N GLU A 118 14.37 -18.45 16.86
CA GLU A 118 13.80 -18.62 18.22
C GLU A 118 13.53 -17.31 18.97
N HIS A 119 14.18 -16.23 18.56
CA HIS A 119 13.99 -14.90 19.13
C HIS A 119 12.69 -14.22 18.67
N LEU A 120 12.01 -14.75 17.65
CA LEU A 120 10.74 -14.24 17.13
C LEU A 120 9.57 -15.00 17.75
N THR A 121 8.44 -14.31 17.97
CA THR A 121 7.24 -14.95 18.50
C THR A 121 6.09 -15.04 17.51
N LEU A 122 5.21 -16.03 17.65
CA LEU A 122 3.95 -16.11 16.89
C LEU A 122 3.10 -14.84 17.03
N LYS A 123 3.11 -14.22 18.21
CA LYS A 123 2.48 -12.90 18.42
C LYS A 123 3.12 -11.82 17.55
N ASN A 124 4.46 -11.79 17.43
CA ASN A 124 5.12 -10.83 16.56
C ASN A 124 4.70 -11.01 15.09
N VAL A 125 4.51 -12.25 14.63
CA VAL A 125 4.00 -12.55 13.28
C VAL A 125 2.59 -12.00 13.13
N HIS A 126 1.70 -12.34 14.07
CA HIS A 126 0.32 -11.88 14.06
C HIS A 126 0.21 -10.35 13.98
N ASP A 127 0.93 -9.64 14.86
CA ASP A 127 0.96 -8.18 14.89
C ASP A 127 1.53 -7.59 13.58
N THR A 128 2.55 -8.24 13.00
CA THR A 128 3.17 -7.81 11.74
C THR A 128 2.23 -8.00 10.55
N ILE A 129 1.57 -9.16 10.44
CA ILE A 129 0.58 -9.42 9.39
C ILE A 129 -0.58 -8.43 9.51
N THR A 130 -1.09 -8.19 10.72
CA THR A 130 -2.16 -7.20 10.96
C THR A 130 -1.74 -5.81 10.45
N SER A 131 -0.51 -5.39 10.72
CA SER A 131 0.02 -4.12 10.21
C SER A 131 0.15 -4.11 8.69
N LEU A 132 0.59 -5.21 8.08
CA LEU A 132 0.74 -5.36 6.64
C LEU A 132 -0.61 -5.30 5.91
N VAL A 133 -1.63 -5.97 6.45
CA VAL A 133 -3.00 -5.96 5.90
C VAL A 133 -3.56 -4.55 5.92
N LYS A 134 -3.50 -3.86 7.06
CA LYS A 134 -3.93 -2.45 7.18
C LYS A 134 -3.20 -1.54 6.19
N GLN A 135 -1.90 -1.74 6.02
CA GLN A 135 -1.11 -0.97 5.06
C GLN A 135 -1.52 -1.26 3.60
N ARG A 136 -1.78 -2.53 3.27
CA ARG A 136 -2.24 -2.93 1.93
C ARG A 136 -3.60 -2.34 1.60
N GLU A 137 -4.54 -2.39 2.54
CA GLU A 137 -5.86 -1.77 2.41
C GLU A 137 -5.76 -0.25 2.21
N HIS A 138 -4.92 0.42 3.01
CA HIS A 138 -4.68 1.85 2.85
C HIS A 138 -4.09 2.19 1.47
N ASN A 139 -3.06 1.45 1.01
CA ASN A 139 -2.48 1.67 -0.32
C ASN A 139 -3.49 1.40 -1.44
N LEU A 140 -4.37 0.39 -1.29
CA LEU A 140 -5.42 0.11 -2.26
C LEU A 140 -6.48 1.22 -2.31
N ALA A 141 -6.84 1.77 -1.14
CA ALA A 141 -7.75 2.90 -1.04
C ALA A 141 -7.14 4.16 -1.68
N GLU A 142 -5.87 4.49 -1.38
CA GLU A 142 -5.16 5.58 -2.04
C GLU A 142 -5.10 5.38 -3.55
N LYS A 143 -4.74 4.17 -4.01
CA LYS A 143 -4.69 3.88 -5.45
C LYS A 143 -6.06 4.09 -6.11
N ARG A 144 -7.15 3.63 -5.50
CA ARG A 144 -8.51 3.84 -6.03
C ARG A 144 -8.88 5.31 -6.15
N ILE A 145 -8.44 6.15 -5.21
CA ILE A 145 -8.69 7.59 -5.21
C ILE A 145 -7.85 8.30 -6.28
N TRP A 146 -6.58 7.92 -6.43
CA TRP A 146 -5.64 8.60 -7.34
C TRP A 146 -5.70 8.12 -8.79
N SER A 147 -6.03 6.86 -9.04
CA SER A 147 -6.04 6.25 -10.39
C SER A 147 -6.89 7.03 -11.40
N PRO A 148 -8.16 7.43 -11.11
CA PRO A 148 -8.96 8.20 -12.05
C PRO A 148 -8.26 9.47 -12.53
N TYR A 149 -7.49 10.13 -11.65
CA TYR A 149 -6.71 11.30 -12.01
C TYR A 149 -5.43 10.93 -12.78
N ILE A 150 -4.52 10.16 -12.15
CA ILE A 150 -3.18 9.89 -12.69
C ILE A 150 -3.23 9.18 -14.05
N ASP A 151 -4.11 8.18 -14.16
CA ASP A 151 -4.19 7.34 -15.35
C ASP A 151 -4.78 8.13 -16.54
N ASN A 152 -5.53 9.21 -16.29
CA ASN A 152 -6.20 10.01 -17.31
C ASN A 152 -5.62 11.43 -17.51
N ILE A 153 -4.45 11.76 -16.93
CA ILE A 153 -3.82 13.09 -17.13
C ILE A 153 -3.68 13.48 -18.61
N GLU A 154 -3.32 12.53 -19.47
CA GLU A 154 -3.14 12.78 -20.91
C GLU A 154 -4.48 13.13 -21.57
N LEU A 155 -5.51 12.33 -21.30
CA LEU A 155 -6.87 12.58 -21.79
C LEU A 155 -7.41 13.93 -21.30
N LEU A 156 -7.23 14.23 -20.01
CA LEU A 156 -7.64 15.50 -19.42
C LEU A 156 -6.93 16.69 -20.08
N TYR A 157 -5.64 16.54 -20.42
CA TYR A 157 -4.88 17.60 -21.08
C TYR A 157 -5.22 17.76 -22.56
N GLU A 158 -5.48 16.65 -23.25
CA GLU A 158 -5.94 16.65 -24.65
C GLU A 158 -7.23 17.47 -24.79
N HIS A 159 -8.19 17.23 -23.90
CA HIS A 159 -9.50 17.90 -23.85
C HIS A 159 -9.53 19.18 -22.99
N ARG A 160 -8.35 19.79 -22.74
CA ARG A 160 -8.25 20.91 -21.80
C ARG A 160 -9.10 22.12 -22.20
N ASN A 161 -9.26 22.37 -23.49
CA ASN A 161 -9.99 23.54 -23.98
C ASN A 161 -11.49 23.38 -23.71
N GLU A 162 -12.03 22.18 -23.96
CA GLU A 162 -13.41 21.82 -23.63
C GLU A 162 -13.64 21.89 -22.13
N ILE A 163 -12.76 21.26 -21.33
CA ILE A 163 -12.86 21.26 -19.87
C ILE A 163 -12.86 22.69 -19.31
N LEU A 164 -12.00 23.57 -19.83
CA LEU A 164 -11.92 24.95 -19.37
C LEU A 164 -13.07 25.84 -19.87
N ALA A 165 -13.77 25.44 -20.93
CA ALA A 165 -14.96 26.12 -21.42
C ALA A 165 -16.22 25.79 -20.58
N HIS A 166 -16.27 24.58 -20.00
CA HIS A 166 -17.34 24.12 -19.11
C HIS A 166 -16.96 24.36 -17.65
N LYS A 167 -17.56 25.36 -17.01
CA LYS A 167 -17.20 25.77 -15.64
C LYS A 167 -17.37 24.62 -14.64
N GLU A 168 -18.48 23.89 -14.75
CA GLU A 168 -18.80 22.71 -13.95
C GLU A 168 -17.77 21.58 -14.11
N TRP A 169 -17.12 21.47 -15.28
CA TRP A 169 -16.04 20.50 -15.54
C TRP A 169 -14.71 20.98 -14.99
N ALA A 170 -14.36 22.26 -15.22
CA ALA A 170 -13.15 22.86 -14.70
C ALA A 170 -13.08 22.78 -13.17
N MET A 171 -14.24 22.84 -12.50
CA MET A 171 -14.37 22.76 -11.05
C MET A 171 -14.33 21.32 -10.48
N ALA A 172 -14.24 20.28 -11.32
CA ALA A 172 -14.13 18.90 -10.84
C ALA A 172 -12.89 18.74 -9.95
N THR A 173 -13.10 18.27 -8.72
CA THR A 173 -12.04 18.17 -7.70
C THR A 173 -11.12 16.98 -7.95
N ILE A 174 -9.81 17.20 -7.75
CA ILE A 174 -8.77 16.18 -7.88
C ILE A 174 -8.25 15.76 -6.49
N PRO A 175 -7.66 14.56 -6.35
CA PRO A 175 -7.22 14.05 -5.05
C PRO A 175 -5.98 14.72 -4.46
N LEU A 176 -5.46 15.77 -5.11
CA LEU A 176 -4.29 16.51 -4.66
C LEU A 176 -4.61 17.33 -3.39
N LYS A 177 -3.82 17.10 -2.34
CA LYS A 177 -3.82 17.91 -1.11
C LYS A 177 -2.45 18.55 -0.93
N VAL A 178 -2.43 19.88 -0.79
CA VAL A 178 -1.20 20.64 -0.59
C VAL A 178 -1.28 21.37 0.74
N TYR A 179 -0.23 21.23 1.55
CA TYR A 179 -0.12 21.93 2.83
C TYR A 179 -0.24 23.46 2.60
N MET A 180 -1.03 24.14 3.44
CA MET A 180 -1.41 25.57 3.34
C MET A 180 -2.36 25.95 2.21
N VAL A 181 -2.80 25.02 1.36
CA VAL A 181 -3.88 25.28 0.40
C VAL A 181 -5.17 24.71 0.97
N CYS A 182 -6.02 25.60 1.49
CA CYS A 182 -7.23 25.20 2.24
C CYS A 182 -8.38 24.73 1.34
N GLN A 183 -8.43 25.19 0.09
CA GLN A 183 -9.49 24.83 -0.84
C GLN A 183 -9.16 23.52 -1.57
N PRO A 184 -10.17 22.69 -1.89
CA PRO A 184 -9.99 21.57 -2.81
C PRO A 184 -9.38 22.04 -4.12
N ILE A 185 -8.41 21.28 -4.63
CA ILE A 185 -7.80 21.58 -5.93
C ILE A 185 -8.70 21.03 -7.03
N CYS A 186 -9.00 21.86 -8.02
CA CYS A 186 -9.81 21.50 -9.18
C CYS A 186 -8.92 21.20 -10.39
N ILE A 187 -9.41 20.36 -11.32
CA ILE A 187 -8.68 19.99 -12.51
C ILE A 187 -8.38 21.20 -13.42
N GLY A 188 -9.31 22.16 -13.51
CA GLY A 188 -9.14 23.37 -14.30
C GLY A 188 -7.91 24.18 -13.89
N THR A 189 -7.61 24.22 -12.59
CA THR A 189 -6.40 24.88 -12.06
C THR A 189 -5.14 24.24 -12.61
N MET A 190 -5.07 22.92 -12.57
CA MET A 190 -3.90 22.18 -13.10
C MET A 190 -3.78 22.36 -14.61
N LEU A 191 -4.88 22.28 -15.35
CA LEU A 191 -4.90 22.46 -16.80
C LEU A 191 -4.43 23.86 -17.23
N ARG A 192 -4.86 24.92 -16.54
CA ARG A 192 -4.35 26.30 -16.78
C ARG A 192 -2.86 26.39 -16.56
N LEU A 193 -2.38 25.85 -15.44
CA LEU A 193 -0.96 25.92 -15.09
C LEU A 193 -0.09 25.13 -16.07
N TRP A 194 -0.54 23.96 -16.52
CA TRP A 194 0.16 23.16 -17.52
C TRP A 194 0.10 23.77 -18.92
N ALA A 195 -1.06 24.31 -19.33
CA ALA A 195 -1.21 24.97 -20.63
C ALA A 195 -0.32 26.23 -20.76
N ASN A 196 -0.10 26.94 -19.66
CA ASN A 196 0.77 28.11 -19.60
C ASN A 196 2.25 27.75 -19.34
N GLU A 197 2.61 26.46 -19.42
CA GLU A 197 3.95 25.94 -19.11
C GLU A 197 4.55 26.49 -17.81
N ASN A 198 3.72 26.65 -16.78
CA ASN A 198 4.13 27.31 -15.55
C ASN A 198 5.36 26.61 -14.93
N GLU A 199 6.41 27.36 -14.66
CA GLU A 199 7.69 26.83 -14.17
C GLU A 199 7.58 26.08 -12.83
N TRP A 200 6.57 26.42 -12.02
CA TRP A 200 6.29 25.80 -10.72
C TRP A 200 5.41 24.55 -10.82
N LEU A 201 4.77 24.30 -11.95
CA LEU A 201 3.91 23.13 -12.16
C LEU A 201 4.34 22.27 -13.37
N THR A 202 5.51 22.59 -13.93
CA THR A 202 6.17 21.78 -14.94
C THR A 202 7.58 21.37 -14.47
N TYR A 203 8.09 20.29 -15.06
CA TYR A 203 9.41 19.74 -14.78
C TYR A 203 10.12 19.38 -16.10
N GLN A 204 11.45 19.43 -16.12
CA GLN A 204 12.21 19.05 -17.30
C GLN A 204 12.34 17.52 -17.37
N CYS A 205 11.67 16.88 -18.33
CA CYS A 205 11.76 15.44 -18.52
C CYS A 205 13.10 15.04 -19.14
N GLU A 206 13.55 13.82 -18.88
CA GLU A 206 14.72 13.20 -19.52
C GLU A 206 14.62 13.15 -21.04
N CYS A 207 13.40 13.11 -21.60
CA CYS A 207 13.19 13.16 -23.05
C CYS A 207 13.34 14.58 -23.67
N GLY A 208 13.75 15.58 -22.88
CA GLY A 208 13.96 16.96 -23.33
C GLY A 208 12.69 17.82 -23.35
N HIS A 209 11.51 17.25 -23.13
CA HIS A 209 10.25 17.98 -23.10
C HIS A 209 9.80 18.33 -21.67
N LYS A 210 8.85 19.25 -21.54
CA LYS A 210 8.20 19.53 -20.25
C LYS A 210 7.29 18.37 -19.84
N ALA A 211 7.36 18.03 -18.57
CA ALA A 211 6.46 17.10 -17.89
C ALA A 211 5.55 17.89 -16.93
N PHE A 212 4.32 17.41 -16.77
CA PHE A 212 3.34 17.98 -15.87
C PHE A 212 3.53 17.47 -14.46
N ILE A 213 3.73 18.37 -13.50
CA ILE A 213 3.72 18.01 -12.09
C ILE A 213 2.25 17.87 -11.68
N TYR A 214 1.86 16.66 -11.29
CA TYR A 214 0.48 16.34 -10.90
C TYR A 214 0.31 16.17 -9.39
N SER A 215 1.41 16.01 -8.66
CA SER A 215 1.40 15.96 -7.20
C SER A 215 2.71 16.52 -6.65
N PHE A 216 2.62 17.20 -5.51
CA PHE A 216 3.80 17.63 -4.78
C PHE A 216 3.52 17.75 -3.29
N ALA A 217 4.55 17.47 -2.48
CA ALA A 217 4.53 17.65 -1.04
C ALA A 217 5.90 18.15 -0.58
N GLY A 218 5.93 19.01 0.43
CA GLY A 218 7.17 19.64 0.84
C GLY A 218 7.06 20.38 2.17
N SER A 219 8.15 21.05 2.52
CA SER A 219 8.27 21.83 3.74
C SER A 219 8.30 23.32 3.42
N PRO A 220 7.43 24.14 4.01
CA PRO A 220 7.49 25.59 3.84
C PRO A 220 8.76 26.20 4.45
N LEU A 221 9.36 25.54 5.44
CA LEU A 221 10.55 26.04 6.13
C LEU A 221 11.84 25.81 5.33
N SER A 222 11.99 24.64 4.74
CA SER A 222 13.20 24.32 3.94
C SER A 222 13.04 24.59 2.45
N GLY A 223 11.80 24.76 1.97
CA GLY A 223 11.48 24.86 0.54
C GLY A 223 11.60 23.52 -0.22
N THR A 224 12.14 22.47 0.41
CA THR A 224 12.30 21.14 -0.20
C THR A 224 10.94 20.58 -0.60
N THR A 225 10.85 20.09 -1.83
CA THR A 225 9.62 19.58 -2.42
C THR A 225 9.88 18.27 -3.14
N SER A 226 9.13 17.24 -2.77
CA SER A 226 8.98 16.01 -3.54
C SER A 226 7.90 16.23 -4.57
N ILE A 227 8.20 15.98 -5.85
CA ILE A 227 7.24 16.09 -6.95
C ILE A 227 7.02 14.73 -7.60
N SER A 228 5.80 14.51 -8.10
CA SER A 228 5.46 13.45 -9.03
C SER A 228 5.00 14.09 -10.33
N TYR A 229 5.55 13.62 -11.45
CA TYR A 229 5.32 14.20 -12.77
C TYR A 229 4.97 13.15 -13.81
N LYS A 230 4.26 13.58 -14.85
CA LYS A 230 3.93 12.79 -16.04
C LYS A 230 4.34 13.55 -17.30
N CYS A 231 5.13 12.92 -18.16
CA CYS A 231 5.47 13.50 -19.45
C CYS A 231 4.57 12.93 -20.54
N ILE A 232 3.79 13.80 -21.20
CA ILE A 232 2.88 13.37 -22.28
C ILE A 232 3.61 13.07 -23.60
N HIS A 233 4.89 13.44 -23.73
CA HIS A 233 5.69 13.15 -24.93
C HIS A 233 6.32 11.77 -24.91
N CYS A 234 6.77 11.29 -23.74
CA CYS A 234 7.35 9.96 -23.59
C CYS A 234 6.46 8.99 -22.80
N HIS A 235 5.28 9.45 -22.36
CA HIS A 235 4.27 8.72 -21.58
C HIS A 235 4.79 8.12 -20.26
N LYS A 236 5.93 8.61 -19.76
CA LYS A 236 6.52 8.14 -18.51
C LYS A 236 6.12 9.01 -17.34
N ASN A 237 5.90 8.35 -16.21
CA ASN A 237 5.76 8.98 -14.90
C ASN A 237 7.10 8.93 -14.15
N GLY A 238 7.34 9.89 -13.27
CA GLY A 238 8.56 9.93 -12.45
C GLY A 238 8.37 10.72 -11.17
N ASN A 239 9.38 10.65 -10.31
CA ASN A 239 9.47 11.42 -9.07
C ASN A 239 10.81 12.16 -9.02
N ALA A 240 10.82 13.35 -8.43
CA ALA A 240 12.04 14.12 -8.23
C ALA A 240 11.99 14.96 -6.95
N GLN A 241 13.16 15.40 -6.47
CA GLN A 241 13.28 16.41 -5.42
C GLN A 241 13.66 17.75 -6.06
N VAL A 242 12.93 18.80 -5.70
CA VAL A 242 13.12 20.16 -6.20
C VAL A 242 12.94 21.17 -5.06
N GLY A 243 13.30 22.43 -5.31
CA GLY A 243 13.05 23.53 -4.38
C GLY A 243 11.70 24.22 -4.55
N SER A 244 11.54 25.30 -3.77
CA SER A 244 10.48 26.30 -3.90
C SER A 244 9.06 25.81 -3.58
N PHE A 245 8.89 25.04 -2.51
CA PHE A 245 7.57 24.58 -2.05
C PHE A 245 6.54 25.72 -1.95
N LEU A 246 6.91 26.83 -1.30
CA LEU A 246 6.01 27.97 -1.09
C LEU A 246 5.58 28.62 -2.41
N SER A 247 6.49 28.77 -3.38
CA SER A 247 6.13 29.32 -4.70
C SER A 247 5.13 28.42 -5.42
N ARG A 248 5.31 27.09 -5.38
CA ARG A 248 4.37 26.13 -5.98
C ARG A 248 3.00 26.20 -5.31
N ALA A 249 2.96 26.18 -3.98
CA ALA A 249 1.71 26.25 -3.22
C ALA A 249 0.98 27.58 -3.45
N HIS A 250 1.71 28.69 -3.50
CA HIS A 250 1.15 30.01 -3.75
C HIS A 250 0.61 30.16 -5.17
N THR A 251 1.37 29.74 -6.19
CA THR A 251 0.92 29.72 -7.59
C THR A 251 -0.34 28.88 -7.74
N LEU A 252 -0.36 27.68 -7.14
CA LEU A 252 -1.54 26.83 -7.15
C LEU A 252 -2.75 27.52 -6.50
N ALA A 253 -2.57 28.12 -5.32
CA ALA A 253 -3.64 28.78 -4.60
C ALA A 253 -4.20 30.00 -5.34
N LEU A 254 -3.35 30.82 -5.97
CA LEU A 254 -3.78 31.98 -6.75
C LEU A 254 -4.62 31.57 -7.97
N THR A 255 -4.13 30.65 -8.78
CA THR A 255 -4.88 30.19 -9.97
C THR A 255 -6.18 29.50 -9.58
N GLN A 256 -6.18 28.75 -8.47
CA GLN A 256 -7.39 28.15 -7.93
C GLN A 256 -8.40 29.23 -7.50
N GLN A 257 -7.95 30.30 -6.84
CA GLN A 257 -8.81 31.39 -6.41
C GLN A 257 -9.43 32.14 -7.59
N GLU A 258 -8.67 32.36 -8.66
CA GLU A 258 -9.18 32.94 -9.91
C GLU A 258 -10.27 32.05 -10.52
N LEU A 259 -10.02 30.74 -10.62
CA LEU A 259 -10.99 29.79 -11.14
C LEU A 259 -12.29 29.77 -10.33
N PHE A 260 -12.21 29.79 -8.99
CA PHE A 260 -13.39 29.86 -8.12
C PHE A 260 -14.23 31.13 -8.34
N LYS A 261 -13.59 32.28 -8.58
CA LYS A 261 -14.30 33.54 -8.86
C LYS A 261 -15.05 33.47 -10.20
N GLU A 262 -14.49 32.80 -11.19
CA GLU A 262 -15.11 32.66 -12.51
C GLU A 262 -16.28 31.68 -12.53
N ALA A 263 -16.25 30.67 -11.65
CA ALA A 263 -17.26 29.62 -11.51
C ALA A 263 -18.26 29.88 -10.37
N GLU A 264 -18.37 31.12 -9.88
CA GLU A 264 -19.27 31.47 -8.78
C GLU A 264 -20.73 31.14 -9.15
N GLY A 265 -21.34 30.20 -8.41
CA GLY A 265 -22.72 29.76 -8.59
C GLY A 265 -22.89 28.45 -9.38
N ASP A 266 -21.83 27.88 -9.94
CA ASP A 266 -21.89 26.61 -10.67
C ASP A 266 -21.66 25.40 -9.75
N GLU A 267 -22.49 24.37 -9.86
CA GLU A 267 -22.30 23.10 -9.14
C GLU A 267 -21.31 22.20 -9.90
N ALA A 268 -20.17 21.91 -9.26
CA ALA A 268 -19.12 21.11 -9.87
C ALA A 268 -19.53 19.64 -10.02
N ILE A 269 -19.25 19.04 -11.18
CA ILE A 269 -19.36 17.58 -11.34
C ILE A 269 -18.17 16.86 -10.72
N THR A 270 -18.31 15.57 -10.47
CA THR A 270 -17.21 14.74 -10.01
C THR A 270 -16.18 14.49 -11.12
N LEU A 271 -14.93 14.19 -10.73
CA LEU A 271 -13.90 13.79 -11.69
C LEU A 271 -14.29 12.56 -12.53
N THR A 272 -15.06 11.63 -11.94
CA THR A 272 -15.54 10.45 -12.66
C THR A 272 -16.54 10.83 -13.75
N GLU A 273 -17.55 11.65 -13.42
CA GLU A 273 -18.52 12.14 -14.39
C GLU A 273 -17.85 12.95 -15.50
N LEU A 274 -16.84 13.77 -15.16
CA LEU A 274 -16.05 14.48 -16.15
C LEU A 274 -15.36 13.52 -17.14
N LEU A 275 -14.70 12.49 -16.64
CA LEU A 275 -14.02 11.51 -17.48
C LEU A 275 -14.99 10.75 -18.39
N ASP A 276 -16.19 10.43 -17.90
CA ASP A 276 -17.22 9.77 -18.69
C ASP A 276 -17.76 10.68 -19.80
N ASN A 277 -17.97 11.97 -19.50
CA ASN A 277 -18.37 12.97 -20.49
C ASN A 277 -17.33 13.11 -21.61
N ILE A 278 -16.04 13.26 -21.26
CA ILE A 278 -14.96 13.39 -22.23
C ILE A 278 -14.83 12.13 -23.10
N LYS A 279 -14.89 10.94 -22.50
CA LYS A 279 -14.83 9.68 -23.27
C LYS A 279 -15.98 9.54 -24.26
N THR A 280 -17.16 10.04 -23.90
CA THR A 280 -18.32 10.04 -24.79
C THR A 280 -18.13 10.97 -25.99
N ILE A 281 -17.43 12.10 -25.81
CA ILE A 281 -17.05 13.00 -26.91
C ILE A 281 -16.06 12.30 -27.85
N ASN A 282 -15.03 11.63 -27.31
CA ASN A 282 -14.01 10.92 -28.09
C ASN A 282 -14.54 9.75 -28.94
N LEU A 283 -15.76 9.27 -28.69
CA LEU A 283 -16.39 8.20 -29.46
C LEU A 283 -17.24 8.71 -30.64
N LYS A 284 -17.39 10.04 -30.78
CA LYS A 284 -18.11 10.69 -31.89
C LYS A 284 -17.12 11.25 -32.91
#